data_AF-A0A4Q5WKI6-F1
#
_entry.id   AF-A0A4Q5WKI6-F1
#
_cell.length_a   1.000
_cell.length_b   1.000
_cell.length_c   1.000
_cell.angle_alpha   90.00
_cell.angle_beta   90.00
_cell.angle_gamma   90.00
#
_symmetry.space_group_name_H-M   'P 1'
#
loop_
_entity.id
_entity.type
_entity.pdbx_description
1 polymer ?
#
loop_
_entity_poly.entity_id
_entity_poly.type
_entity_poly.pdbx_seq_one_letter_code
_entity_poly.pdbx_strand_id
1 'polypeptide(L)'
;MSMEAFSDGLLGWIIRIAGLFWLFGALMLFRQIRMEMAFDNMTKRLETMSREFEAKGITDDVADNAGDDDYADMDRPNEPTPRTADQQAADRWMDRDDAARRGWIAGQAVVLSATALAMMLLHSFAAWMVALLVLGQGAYFIWREHTARHAPDAECAEHARPSRSTVNAAWFSLVLGCLVWAAAFRGVLH
;
A
#
# COMPACT_ATOMS: atom_id res chain seq x y z
N MET A 1 -39.25 12.80 -23.48
CA MET A 1 -38.39 11.90 -22.68
C MET A 1 -38.97 11.89 -21.27
N SER A 2 -39.27 10.73 -20.68
CA SER A 2 -39.78 10.70 -19.30
C SER A 2 -38.67 11.10 -18.32
N MET A 3 -39.03 11.67 -17.17
CA MET A 3 -38.08 12.01 -16.10
C MET A 3 -37.25 10.80 -15.67
N GLU A 4 -37.83 9.60 -15.73
CA GLU A 4 -37.16 8.33 -15.42
C GLU A 4 -36.06 8.00 -16.43
N ALA A 5 -36.34 8.09 -17.74
CA ALA A 5 -35.35 7.83 -18.77
C ALA A 5 -34.17 8.82 -18.74
N PHE A 6 -34.44 10.09 -18.39
CA PHE A 6 -33.39 11.08 -18.16
C PHE A 6 -32.56 10.74 -16.91
N SER A 7 -33.22 10.38 -15.80
CA SER A 7 -32.56 9.99 -14.55
C SER A 7 -31.66 8.76 -14.72
N ASP A 8 -32.12 7.76 -15.47
CA ASP A 8 -31.37 6.52 -15.70
C ASP A 8 -30.18 6.75 -16.63
N GLY A 9 -30.35 7.59 -17.65
CA GLY A 9 -29.26 8.04 -18.51
C GLY A 9 -28.19 8.83 -17.74
N LEU A 10 -28.61 9.73 -16.84
CA LEU A 10 -27.69 10.48 -15.97
C LEU A 10 -26.95 9.55 -15.00
N LEU A 11 -27.65 8.60 -14.39
CA LEU A 11 -27.06 7.63 -13.47
C LEU A 11 -26.01 6.75 -14.17
N GLY A 12 -26.30 6.29 -15.39
CA GLY A 12 -25.32 5.57 -16.21
C GLY A 12 -24.06 6.39 -16.50
N TRP A 13 -24.21 7.68 -16.83
CA TRP A 13 -23.07 8.58 -17.03
C TRP A 13 -22.23 8.78 -15.76
N ILE A 14 -22.87 8.98 -14.61
CA ILE A 14 -22.19 9.11 -13.32
C ILE A 14 -21.35 7.85 -13.03
N ILE A 15 -21.91 6.66 -13.24
CA ILE A 15 -21.21 5.39 -13.02
C ILE A 15 -20.01 5.25 -13.94
N ARG A 16 -20.13 5.61 -15.21
CA ARG A 16 -19.00 5.57 -16.16
C ARG A 16 -17.87 6.51 -15.77
N ILE A 17 -18.21 7.75 -15.38
CA ILE A 17 -17.23 8.74 -14.93
C ILE A 17 -16.56 8.27 -13.64
N ALA A 18 -17.32 7.73 -12.68
CA ALA A 18 -16.76 7.14 -11.47
C ALA A 18 -15.82 5.97 -11.80
N GLY A 19 -16.22 5.10 -12.74
CA GLY A 19 -15.38 4.01 -13.26
C GLY A 19 -14.06 4.53 -13.84
N LEU A 20 -14.07 5.60 -14.62
CA LEU A 20 -12.85 6.23 -15.13
C LEU A 20 -11.91 6.72 -14.01
N PHE A 21 -12.46 7.39 -13.00
CA PHE A 21 -11.67 7.83 -11.84
C PHE A 21 -11.10 6.65 -11.04
N TRP A 22 -11.86 5.57 -10.90
CA TRP A 22 -11.40 4.35 -10.24
C TRP A 22 -10.33 3.61 -11.04
N LEU A 23 -10.44 3.58 -12.36
CA LEU A 23 -9.42 3.01 -13.23
C LEU A 23 -8.11 3.81 -13.10
N PHE A 24 -8.22 5.13 -13.14
CA PHE A 24 -7.07 6.01 -12.94
C PHE A 24 -6.44 5.82 -11.55
N GLY A 25 -7.26 5.75 -10.50
CA GLY A 25 -6.81 5.45 -9.14
C GLY A 25 -6.09 4.11 -9.04
N ALA A 26 -6.62 3.06 -9.67
CA ALA A 26 -5.99 1.74 -9.69
C ALA A 26 -4.63 1.75 -10.41
N LEU A 27 -4.52 2.47 -11.53
CA LEU A 27 -3.25 2.65 -12.25
C LEU A 27 -2.21 3.38 -11.39
N MET A 28 -2.63 4.43 -10.67
CA MET A 28 -1.74 5.16 -9.76
C MET A 28 -1.26 4.28 -8.60
N LEU A 29 -2.15 3.47 -8.00
CA LEU A 29 -1.78 2.49 -6.97
C LEU A 29 -0.77 1.48 -7.50
N PHE A 30 -1.00 0.93 -8.71
CA PHE A 30 -0.07 -0.01 -9.33
C PHE A 30 1.29 0.62 -9.59
N ARG A 31 1.31 1.86 -10.09
CA ARG A 31 2.54 2.62 -10.29
C ARG A 31 3.27 2.87 -8.99
N GLN A 32 2.56 3.25 -7.93
CA GLN A 32 3.15 3.47 -6.60
C GLN A 32 3.79 2.18 -6.06
N ILE A 33 3.05 1.06 -6.06
CA ILE A 33 3.55 -0.24 -5.62
C ILE A 33 4.81 -0.66 -6.42
N ARG A 34 4.83 -0.43 -7.74
CA ARG A 34 5.99 -0.71 -8.59
C ARG A 34 7.21 0.17 -8.24
N MET A 35 6.99 1.45 -7.95
CA MET A 35 8.07 2.36 -7.55
C MET A 35 8.63 1.97 -6.18
N GLU A 36 7.79 1.63 -5.21
CA GLU A 36 8.21 1.16 -3.89
C GLU A 36 9.07 -0.13 -3.99
N MET A 37 8.66 -1.11 -4.80
CA MET A 37 9.47 -2.32 -5.03
C MET A 37 10.82 -2.01 -5.71
N ALA A 38 10.87 -1.00 -6.60
CA ALA A 38 12.12 -0.58 -7.22
C ALA A 38 13.07 0.08 -6.20
N PHE A 39 12.53 0.93 -5.31
CA PHE A 39 13.30 1.56 -4.24
C PHE A 39 13.80 0.55 -3.19
N ASP A 40 12.99 -0.44 -2.81
CA ASP A 40 13.42 -1.50 -1.90
C ASP A 40 14.59 -2.30 -2.48
N ASN A 41 14.54 -2.60 -3.77
CA ASN A 41 15.63 -3.29 -4.46
C ASN A 41 16.89 -2.42 -4.57
N MET A 42 16.75 -1.11 -4.77
CA MET A 42 17.88 -0.18 -4.78
C MET A 42 18.51 -0.03 -3.39
N THR A 43 17.69 0.05 -2.34
CA THR A 43 18.16 0.15 -0.95
C THR A 43 18.90 -1.11 -0.54
N LYS A 44 18.35 -2.30 -0.84
CA LYS A 44 19.05 -3.58 -0.61
C LYS A 44 20.39 -3.65 -1.35
N ARG A 45 20.45 -3.17 -2.60
CA ARG A 45 21.70 -3.13 -3.36
C ARG A 45 22.72 -2.18 -2.74
N LEU A 46 22.28 -1.00 -2.27
CA LEU A 46 23.15 -0.05 -1.58
C LEU A 46 23.69 -0.62 -0.27
N GLU A 47 22.86 -1.32 0.49
CA GLU A 47 23.29 -2.01 1.71
C GLU A 47 24.30 -3.13 1.42
N THR A 48 24.05 -3.95 0.39
CA THR A 48 25.02 -4.97 -0.05
C THR A 48 26.34 -4.34 -0.48
N MET A 49 26.31 -3.29 -1.30
CA MET A 49 27.53 -2.59 -1.74
C MET A 49 28.26 -1.95 -0.56
N SER A 50 27.54 -1.33 0.39
CA SER A 50 28.15 -0.77 1.61
C SER A 50 28.87 -1.83 2.43
N ARG A 51 28.25 -3.00 2.62
CA ARG A 51 28.88 -4.13 3.34
C ARG A 51 30.09 -4.70 2.57
N GLU A 52 30.03 -4.74 1.24
CA GLU A 52 31.16 -5.16 0.40
C GLU A 52 32.32 -4.15 0.48
N PHE A 53 32.03 -2.84 0.49
CA PHE A 53 33.05 -1.80 0.68
C PHE A 53 33.68 -1.84 2.07
N GLU A 54 32.88 -2.03 3.12
CA GLU A 54 33.36 -2.18 4.49
C GLU A 54 34.25 -3.45 4.62
N ALA A 55 33.79 -4.58 4.08
CA ALA A 55 34.58 -5.81 4.07
C ALA A 55 35.89 -5.67 3.28
N LYS A 56 35.87 -4.90 2.18
CA LYS A 56 37.06 -4.67 1.34
C LYS A 56 38.04 -3.67 1.96
N GLY A 57 37.55 -2.60 2.58
CA GLY A 57 38.36 -1.64 3.33
C GLY A 57 39.09 -2.30 4.51
N ILE A 58 38.39 -3.16 5.27
CA ILE A 58 39.01 -3.94 6.35
C ILE A 58 40.13 -4.87 5.81
N THR A 59 40.00 -5.44 4.60
CA THR A 59 41.06 -6.28 4.03
C THR A 59 42.25 -5.50 3.47
N ASP A 60 42.04 -4.30 2.92
CA ASP A 60 43.14 -3.46 2.39
C ASP A 60 43.89 -2.76 3.53
N ASP A 61 43.20 -2.32 4.59
CA ASP A 61 43.80 -1.63 5.75
C ASP A 61 44.61 -2.57 6.67
N VAL A 62 44.27 -3.87 6.73
CA VAL A 62 45.00 -4.87 7.53
C VAL A 62 46.24 -5.41 6.79
N ALA A 63 46.32 -5.23 5.47
CA ALA A 63 47.44 -5.71 4.68
C ALA A 63 48.66 -4.77 4.72
N ASP A 64 48.47 -3.46 4.99
CA ASP A 64 49.53 -2.45 4.85
C ASP A 64 49.96 -1.72 6.13
N ASN A 65 49.32 -1.96 7.29
CA ASN A 65 49.68 -1.27 8.54
C ASN A 65 50.11 -2.23 9.67
N ALA A 66 51.38 -2.62 9.63
CA ALA A 66 52.14 -3.15 10.76
C ALA A 66 53.09 -2.09 11.38
N GLY A 67 52.69 -0.81 11.37
CA GLY A 67 53.50 0.29 11.87
C GLY A 67 52.69 1.33 12.63
N ASP A 68 52.96 1.44 13.93
CA ASP A 68 52.69 2.55 14.85
C ASP A 68 52.10 3.86 14.26
N ASP A 69 50.83 4.14 14.53
CA ASP A 69 50.36 5.50 14.81
C ASP A 69 49.12 5.58 15.74
N ASP A 70 49.32 6.19 16.89
CA ASP A 70 48.37 6.44 17.99
C ASP A 70 47.38 7.61 17.68
N TYR A 71 47.03 7.82 16.40
CA TYR A 71 46.19 8.95 15.96
C TYR A 71 45.01 8.56 15.05
N ALA A 72 44.62 7.28 14.99
CA ALA A 72 43.62 6.78 14.06
C ALA A 72 42.13 6.83 14.53
N ASP A 73 41.78 7.60 15.56
CA ASP A 73 40.45 7.48 16.22
C ASP A 73 39.54 8.73 16.16
N MET A 74 39.83 9.72 15.30
CA MET A 74 38.95 10.90 15.14
C MET A 74 38.09 10.90 13.87
N ASP A 75 38.40 10.07 12.88
CA ASP A 75 37.66 9.96 11.61
C ASP A 75 36.85 8.65 11.49
N ARG A 76 36.66 7.92 12.60
CA ARG A 76 35.71 6.79 12.57
C ARG A 76 34.32 7.38 12.32
N PRO A 77 33.64 6.99 11.22
CA PRO A 77 32.23 7.33 11.05
C PRO A 77 31.53 6.85 12.32
N ASN A 78 30.74 7.70 12.98
CA ASN A 78 29.95 7.31 14.16
C ASN A 78 29.31 5.95 13.88
N GLU A 79 29.89 4.88 14.43
CA GLU A 79 29.37 3.55 14.21
C GLU A 79 27.93 3.58 14.70
N PRO A 80 26.94 3.23 13.85
CA PRO A 80 25.55 3.25 14.26
C PRO A 80 25.44 2.40 15.51
N THR A 81 25.10 3.02 16.65
CA THR A 81 24.91 2.30 17.91
C THR A 81 24.06 1.07 17.63
N PRO A 82 24.54 -0.15 17.95
CA PRO A 82 23.85 -1.37 17.56
C PRO A 82 22.44 -1.34 18.13
N ARG A 83 21.43 -1.45 17.26
CA ARG A 83 20.01 -1.45 17.68
C ARG A 83 19.81 -2.50 18.75
N THR A 84 19.08 -2.14 19.81
CA THR A 84 18.74 -3.07 20.89
C THR A 84 17.90 -4.23 20.33
N ALA A 85 17.94 -5.40 20.99
CA ALA A 85 17.22 -6.58 20.55
C ALA A 85 15.70 -6.33 20.39
N ASP A 86 15.14 -5.47 21.24
CA ASP A 86 13.74 -5.06 21.20
C ASP A 86 13.42 -4.19 19.97
N GLN A 87 14.29 -3.24 19.63
CA GLN A 87 14.16 -2.43 18.41
C GLN A 87 14.22 -3.32 17.16
N GLN A 88 15.14 -4.28 17.10
CA GLN A 88 15.22 -5.22 15.99
C GLN A 88 13.99 -6.15 15.89
N ALA A 89 13.32 -6.44 17.01
CA ALA A 89 12.08 -7.21 17.01
C ALA A 89 10.90 -6.37 16.49
N ALA A 90 10.82 -5.09 16.89
CA ALA A 90 9.84 -4.13 16.40
C ALA A 90 9.99 -3.90 14.89
N ASP A 91 11.21 -3.65 14.40
CA ASP A 91 11.52 -3.47 12.98
C ASP A 91 11.05 -4.67 12.15
N ARG A 92 11.41 -5.89 12.57
CA ARG A 92 11.00 -7.12 11.87
C ARG A 92 9.48 -7.31 11.85
N TRP A 93 8.80 -6.87 12.91
CA TRP A 93 7.35 -6.91 12.97
C TRP A 93 6.73 -5.91 11.98
N MET A 94 7.25 -4.67 11.91
CA MET A 94 6.81 -3.63 10.99
C MET A 94 7.04 -4.02 9.53
N ASP A 95 8.20 -4.60 9.20
CA ASP A 95 8.51 -5.08 7.85
C ASP A 95 7.50 -6.14 7.39
N ARG A 96 7.14 -7.07 8.27
CA ARG A 96 6.14 -8.10 8.00
C ARG A 96 4.74 -7.51 7.82
N ASP A 97 4.37 -6.53 8.65
CA ASP A 97 3.10 -5.81 8.51
C ASP A 97 3.04 -5.04 7.18
N ASP A 98 4.10 -4.34 6.81
CA ASP A 98 4.22 -3.60 5.56
C ASP A 98 4.12 -4.52 4.34
N ALA A 99 4.75 -5.69 4.38
CA ALA A 99 4.63 -6.69 3.32
C ALA A 99 3.17 -7.19 3.18
N ALA A 100 2.50 -7.51 4.30
CA ALA A 100 1.11 -7.93 4.29
C ALA A 100 0.17 -6.82 3.78
N ARG A 101 0.40 -5.57 4.21
CA ARG A 101 -0.36 -4.39 3.78
C ARG A 101 -0.22 -4.18 2.28
N ARG A 102 1.01 -4.28 1.74
CA ARG A 102 1.27 -4.17 0.30
C ARG A 102 0.56 -5.27 -0.50
N GLY A 103 0.60 -6.51 -0.03
CA GLY A 103 -0.14 -7.62 -0.63
C GLY A 103 -1.65 -7.36 -0.68
N TRP A 104 -2.22 -6.84 0.41
CA TRP A 104 -3.62 -6.46 0.47
C TRP A 104 -3.99 -5.35 -0.52
N ILE A 105 -3.20 -4.27 -0.56
CA ILE A 105 -3.42 -3.15 -1.47
C ILE A 105 -3.33 -3.62 -2.93
N ALA A 106 -2.37 -4.49 -3.26
CA ALA A 106 -2.25 -5.06 -4.60
C ALA A 106 -3.50 -5.87 -4.99
N GLY A 107 -4.00 -6.72 -4.09
CA GLY A 107 -5.25 -7.46 -4.30
C GLY A 107 -6.45 -6.55 -4.53
N GLN A 108 -6.62 -5.52 -3.68
CA GLN A 108 -7.68 -4.52 -3.83
C GLN A 108 -7.55 -3.72 -5.13
N ALA A 109 -6.34 -3.40 -5.58
CA ALA A 109 -6.13 -2.69 -6.84
C ALA A 109 -6.58 -3.50 -8.06
N VAL A 110 -6.40 -4.83 -8.04
CA VAL A 110 -6.91 -5.73 -9.09
C VAL A 110 -8.44 -5.71 -9.11
N VAL A 111 -9.08 -5.87 -7.95
CA VAL A 111 -10.54 -5.82 -7.85
C VAL A 111 -11.07 -4.44 -8.27
N LEU A 112 -10.40 -3.36 -7.86
CA LEU A 112 -10.74 -1.99 -8.24
C LEU A 112 -10.68 -1.78 -9.75
N SER A 113 -9.63 -2.30 -10.40
CA SER A 113 -9.47 -2.23 -11.86
C SER A 113 -10.59 -2.97 -12.58
N ALA A 114 -10.89 -4.20 -12.16
CA ALA A 114 -11.98 -4.99 -12.72
C ALA A 114 -13.35 -4.31 -12.53
N THR A 115 -13.57 -3.73 -11.34
CA THR A 115 -14.79 -2.99 -11.02
C THR A 115 -14.95 -1.76 -11.90
N ALA A 116 -13.87 -0.99 -12.07
CA ALA A 116 -13.84 0.20 -12.90
C ALA A 116 -14.22 -0.11 -14.35
N LEU A 117 -13.62 -1.16 -14.93
CA LEU A 117 -13.95 -1.62 -16.28
C LEU A 117 -15.42 -2.06 -16.38
N ALA A 118 -15.92 -2.82 -15.41
CA ALA A 118 -17.31 -3.24 -15.37
C ALA A 118 -18.27 -2.03 -15.29
N MET A 119 -17.96 -1.03 -14.47
CA MET A 119 -18.74 0.21 -14.35
C MET A 119 -18.74 1.03 -15.66
N MET A 120 -17.60 1.13 -16.34
CA MET A 120 -17.51 1.83 -17.64
C MET A 120 -18.38 1.18 -18.71
N LEU A 121 -18.42 -0.16 -18.71
CA LEU A 121 -19.27 -0.95 -19.61
C LEU A 121 -20.74 -1.01 -19.16
N LEU A 122 -21.07 -0.48 -17.97
CA LEU A 122 -22.36 -0.66 -17.31
C LEU A 122 -22.75 -2.14 -17.14
N HIS A 123 -21.77 -3.02 -16.99
CA HIS A 123 -22.01 -4.45 -16.86
C HIS A 123 -22.64 -4.76 -15.50
N SER A 124 -23.65 -5.63 -15.47
CA SER A 124 -24.27 -6.18 -14.25
C SER A 124 -23.26 -6.73 -13.21
N PHE A 125 -22.09 -7.19 -13.66
CA PHE A 125 -21.01 -7.67 -12.80
C PHE A 125 -20.44 -6.58 -11.87
N ALA A 126 -20.56 -5.30 -12.23
CA ALA A 126 -20.09 -4.17 -11.43
C ALA A 126 -20.69 -4.17 -10.02
N ALA A 127 -21.96 -4.55 -9.87
CA ALA A 127 -22.65 -4.60 -8.59
C ALA A 127 -21.99 -5.57 -7.59
N TRP A 128 -21.52 -6.72 -8.08
CA TRP A 128 -20.83 -7.72 -7.28
C TRP A 128 -19.40 -7.29 -6.95
N MET A 129 -18.69 -6.70 -7.91
CA MET A 129 -17.31 -6.25 -7.70
C MET A 129 -17.21 -5.09 -6.71
N VAL A 130 -18.14 -4.15 -6.80
CA VAL A 130 -18.32 -3.09 -5.79
C VAL A 130 -18.57 -3.68 -4.40
N ALA A 131 -19.42 -4.71 -4.30
CA ALA A 131 -19.68 -5.37 -3.03
C ALA A 131 -18.39 -5.97 -2.44
N LEU A 132 -17.57 -6.63 -3.27
CA LEU A 132 -16.28 -7.15 -2.84
C LEU A 132 -15.32 -6.05 -2.39
N LEU A 133 -15.33 -4.87 -3.02
CA LEU A 133 -14.53 -3.74 -2.57
C LEU A 133 -14.99 -3.24 -1.20
N VAL A 134 -16.29 -3.03 -1.00
CA VAL A 134 -16.83 -2.57 0.29
C VAL A 134 -16.56 -3.58 1.40
N LEU A 135 -16.80 -4.87 1.15
CA LEU A 135 -16.48 -5.94 2.10
C LEU A 135 -14.99 -6.05 2.36
N GLY A 136 -14.16 -5.89 1.32
CA GLY A 136 -12.71 -5.83 1.44
C GLY A 136 -12.26 -4.68 2.34
N GLN A 137 -12.79 -3.47 2.14
CA GLN A 137 -12.50 -2.34 3.04
C GLN A 137 -12.90 -2.65 4.49
N GLY A 138 -14.08 -3.23 4.70
CA GLY A 138 -14.53 -3.66 6.04
C GLY A 138 -13.58 -4.67 6.69
N ALA A 139 -13.20 -5.71 5.95
CA ALA A 139 -12.25 -6.72 6.41
C ALA A 139 -10.87 -6.11 6.71
N TYR A 140 -10.42 -5.16 5.88
CA TYR A 140 -9.18 -4.43 6.11
C TYR A 140 -9.20 -3.67 7.43
N PHE A 141 -10.26 -2.92 7.75
CA PHE A 141 -10.35 -2.20 9.02
C PHE A 141 -10.32 -3.12 10.23
N ILE A 142 -11.05 -4.24 10.17
CA ILE A 142 -11.04 -5.25 11.23
C ILE A 142 -9.64 -5.83 11.42
N TRP A 143 -8.97 -6.16 10.31
CA TRP A 143 -7.60 -6.67 10.34
C TRP A 143 -6.61 -5.64 10.89
N ARG A 144 -6.67 -4.37 10.47
CA ARG A 144 -5.78 -3.31 11.00
C ARG A 144 -6.00 -3.06 12.49
N GLU A 145 -7.25 -3.03 12.94
CA GLU A 145 -7.57 -2.92 14.36
C GLU A 145 -7.06 -4.13 15.15
N HIS A 146 -7.21 -5.33 14.62
CA HIS A 146 -6.66 -6.54 15.22
C HIS A 146 -5.13 -6.48 15.31
N THR A 147 -4.44 -6.08 14.25
CA THR A 147 -2.98 -5.95 14.21
C THR A 147 -2.47 -4.88 15.18
N ALA A 148 -3.14 -3.73 15.27
CA ALA A 148 -2.79 -2.66 16.20
C ALA A 148 -2.88 -3.09 17.67
N ARG A 149 -3.85 -3.95 18.01
CA ARG A 149 -4.00 -4.50 19.37
C ARG A 149 -2.95 -5.54 19.76
N HIS A 150 -2.29 -6.16 18.78
CA HIS A 150 -1.26 -7.17 18.98
C HIS A 150 0.14 -6.65 18.63
N ALA A 151 0.30 -5.34 18.54
CA ALA A 151 1.59 -4.70 18.30
C ALA A 151 2.48 -4.79 19.57
N PRO A 152 3.80 -4.91 19.40
CA PRO A 152 4.73 -5.04 20.53
C PRO A 152 4.86 -3.75 21.36
N ASP A 153 4.69 -2.58 20.73
CA ASP A 153 4.79 -1.28 21.37
C ASP A 153 3.77 -0.27 20.79
N ALA A 154 3.72 0.93 21.37
CA ALA A 154 2.78 1.98 20.98
C ALA A 154 3.06 2.55 19.59
N GLU A 155 4.33 2.59 19.16
CA GLU A 155 4.74 3.12 17.85
C GLU A 155 4.30 2.18 16.73
N CYS A 156 4.55 0.87 16.90
CA CYS A 156 4.05 -0.20 16.05
C CYS A 156 2.52 -0.21 15.99
N ALA A 157 1.84 0.05 17.11
CA ALA A 157 0.39 0.14 17.15
C ALA A 157 -0.15 1.34 16.36
N GLU A 158 0.54 2.48 16.38
CA GLU A 158 0.19 3.67 15.59
C GLU A 158 0.45 3.43 14.10
N HIS A 159 1.58 2.84 13.74
CA HIS A 159 1.90 2.41 12.37
C HIS A 159 0.86 1.42 11.82
N ALA A 160 0.33 0.56 12.69
CA ALA A 160 -0.69 -0.41 12.32
C ALA A 160 -2.05 0.25 11.96
N ARG A 161 -2.33 1.47 12.43
CA ARG A 161 -3.65 2.07 12.24
C ARG A 161 -3.87 2.53 10.79
N PRO A 162 -5.11 2.44 10.29
CA PRO A 162 -5.45 2.97 8.97
C PRO A 162 -5.22 4.49 8.91
N SER A 163 -4.64 4.97 7.80
CA SER A 163 -4.50 6.40 7.57
C SER A 163 -5.87 7.08 7.33
N ARG A 164 -5.95 8.40 7.56
CA ARG A 164 -7.15 9.19 7.21
C ARG A 164 -7.53 9.07 5.73
N SER A 165 -6.53 8.97 4.85
CA SER A 165 -6.76 8.78 3.41
C SER A 165 -7.49 7.45 3.15
N THR A 166 -7.07 6.38 3.81
CA THR A 166 -7.71 5.06 3.71
C THR A 166 -9.16 5.08 4.21
N VAL A 167 -9.43 5.79 5.31
CA VAL A 167 -10.79 5.97 5.82
C VAL A 167 -11.68 6.73 4.82
N ASN A 168 -11.16 7.82 4.24
CA ASN A 168 -11.91 8.59 3.24
C ASN A 168 -12.19 7.77 1.97
N ALA A 169 -11.23 6.97 1.53
CA ALA A 169 -11.40 6.07 0.39
C ALA A 169 -12.52 5.06 0.65
N ALA A 170 -12.59 4.50 1.86
CA ALA A 170 -13.66 3.56 2.23
C ALA A 170 -15.05 4.21 2.20
N TRP A 171 -15.20 5.43 2.72
CA TRP A 171 -16.45 6.17 2.64
C TRP A 171 -16.87 6.46 1.19
N PHE A 172 -15.92 6.87 0.36
CA PHE A 172 -16.16 7.11 -1.06
C PHE A 172 -16.61 5.82 -1.78
N SER A 173 -15.96 4.69 -1.48
CA SER A 173 -16.35 3.37 -2.00
C SER A 173 -17.75 2.96 -1.56
N LEU A 174 -18.14 3.28 -0.32
CA LEU A 174 -19.49 2.99 0.16
C LEU A 174 -20.55 3.80 -0.60
N VAL A 175 -20.33 5.11 -0.77
CA VAL A 175 -21.25 5.99 -1.51
C VAL A 175 -21.41 5.54 -2.96
N LEU A 176 -20.29 5.31 -3.65
CA LEU A 176 -20.33 4.80 -5.02
C LEU A 176 -20.98 3.42 -5.08
N GLY A 177 -20.78 2.59 -4.05
CA GLY A 177 -21.41 1.29 -4.02
C GLY A 177 -22.92 1.34 -3.92
N CYS A 178 -23.45 2.25 -3.11
CA CYS A 178 -24.89 2.54 -3.08
C CYS A 178 -25.41 2.99 -4.44
N LEU A 179 -24.67 3.84 -5.16
CA LEU A 179 -25.07 4.32 -6.49
C LEU A 179 -25.08 3.19 -7.54
N VAL A 180 -24.06 2.33 -7.53
CA VAL A 180 -23.98 1.17 -8.45
C VAL A 180 -25.09 0.17 -8.14
N TRP A 181 -25.39 -0.12 -6.88
CA TRP A 181 -26.53 -0.97 -6.52
C TRP A 181 -27.85 -0.35 -6.92
N ALA A 182 -28.05 0.95 -6.69
CA ALA A 182 -29.25 1.65 -7.15
C ALA A 182 -29.43 1.53 -8.68
N ALA A 183 -28.35 1.66 -9.45
CA ALA A 183 -28.38 1.44 -10.90
C ALA A 183 -28.68 -0.01 -11.29
N ALA A 184 -28.16 -0.98 -10.55
CA ALA A 184 -28.48 -2.39 -10.74
C ALA A 184 -29.97 -2.67 -10.52
N PHE A 185 -30.54 -2.15 -9.41
CA PHE A 185 -31.97 -2.30 -9.10
C PHE A 185 -32.88 -1.64 -10.14
N ARG A 186 -32.45 -0.51 -10.73
CA ARG A 186 -33.19 0.19 -11.78
C ARG A 186 -33.01 -0.43 -13.17
N GLY A 187 -32.21 -1.49 -13.31
CA GLY A 187 -31.95 -2.14 -14.60
C GLY A 187 -31.07 -1.32 -15.56
N VAL A 188 -30.33 -0.34 -15.03
CA VAL A 188 -29.41 0.49 -15.82
C VAL A 188 -28.16 -0.29 -16.20
N LEU A 189 -27.75 -1.23 -15.35
CA LEU A 189 -26.65 -2.16 -15.64
C LEU A 189 -27.17 -3.32 -16.51
N HIS A 190 -26.51 -3.58 -17.64
CA HIS A 190 -26.90 -4.60 -18.63
C HIS A 190 -25.71 -5.50 -19.00
#